data_AF-A0A1H9VZU0-F1
#
_entry.id   AF-A0A1H9VZU0-F1
#
_cell.length_a   1.000
_cell.length_b   1.000
_cell.length_c   1.000
_cell.angle_alpha   90.00
_cell.angle_beta   90.00
_cell.angle_gamma   90.00
#
_symmetry.space_group_name_H-M   'P 1'
#
loop_
_entity.id
_entity.type
_entity.pdbx_description
1 polymer ?
#
loop_
_entity_poly.entity_id
_entity_poly.type
_entity_poly.pdbx_seq_one_letter_code
_entity_poly.pdbx_strand_id
1 'polypeptide(L)' 'MHLWTTHPIESTFSTVKLRTKVTRGAGSPAAALAVVFKLAESAQARWRAITGAHLVPLVRAGARFENGILVEREETAAA' A
#
# COMPACT_ATOMS: atom_id res chain seq x y z
N MET A 1 2.96 -6.89 10.79
CA MET A 1 3.25 -7.57 9.51
C MET A 1 2.54 -6.80 8.41
N HIS A 2 3.25 -6.23 7.42
CA HIS A 2 2.66 -5.33 6.40
C HIS A 2 1.95 -6.07 5.24
N LEU A 3 1.94 -7.40 5.27
CA LEU A 3 1.36 -8.29 4.25
C LEU A 3 -0.05 -8.79 4.64
N TRP A 4 -0.82 -8.03 5.40
CA TRP A 4 -2.16 -8.45 5.83
C TRP A 4 -3.18 -8.58 4.67
N THR A 5 -2.87 -8.01 3.52
CA THR A 5 -3.71 -7.98 2.30
C THR A 5 -2.81 -8.04 1.06
N THR A 6 -3.38 -8.51 -0.06
CA THR A 6 -2.78 -8.69 -1.41
C THR A 6 -2.05 -7.46 -1.97
N HIS A 7 -2.08 -6.30 -1.33
CA HIS A 7 -1.42 -5.08 -1.80
C HIS A 7 -0.48 -4.49 -0.74
N PRO A 8 0.81 -4.88 -0.69
CA PRO A 8 1.80 -4.40 0.28
C PRO A 8 1.99 -2.88 0.21
N ILE A 9 1.64 -2.26 -0.91
CA ILE A 9 1.68 -0.81 -1.12
C ILE A 9 0.56 -0.07 -0.36
N GLU A 10 -0.64 -0.64 -0.19
CA GLU A 10 -1.73 0.08 0.46
C GLU A 10 -1.43 0.37 1.94
N SER A 11 -0.77 -0.56 2.63
CA SER A 11 -0.38 -0.38 4.03
C SER A 11 0.62 0.77 4.21
N THR A 12 1.63 0.85 3.33
CA THR A 12 2.65 1.91 3.38
C THR A 12 2.09 3.30 3.02
N PHE A 13 1.18 3.36 2.04
CA PHE A 13 0.55 4.60 1.59
C PHE A 13 -0.68 5.02 2.41
N SER A 14 -1.13 4.21 3.37
CA SER A 14 -2.29 4.51 4.23
C SER A 14 -2.15 5.85 4.97
N THR A 15 -0.93 6.20 5.39
CA THR A 15 -0.64 7.48 6.06
C THR A 15 -0.83 8.70 5.16
N VAL A 16 -0.52 8.58 3.87
CA VAL A 16 -0.76 9.62 2.86
C VAL A 16 -2.25 9.68 2.54
N LYS A 17 -2.89 8.53 2.35
CA LYS A 17 -4.32 8.39 2.05
C LYS A 17 -5.20 9.01 3.15
N LEU A 18 -4.84 8.79 4.42
CA LEU A 18 -5.52 9.38 5.59
C LEU A 18 -5.47 10.92 5.61
N ARG A 19 -4.48 11.53 4.96
CA ARG A 19 -4.25 12.97 4.98
C ARG A 19 -4.70 13.69 3.72
N THR A 20 -5.34 12.99 2.77
CA THR A 20 -5.86 13.58 1.52
C THR A 20 -6.86 14.71 1.75
N LYS A 21 -7.53 14.79 2.90
CA LYS A 21 -8.43 15.91 3.24
C LYS A 21 -7.72 17.28 3.18
N VAL A 22 -6.43 17.34 3.51
CA VAL A 22 -5.67 18.60 3.52
C VAL A 22 -5.37 19.15 2.13
N THR A 23 -5.57 18.37 1.07
CA THR A 23 -5.38 18.81 -0.32
C THR A 23 -6.64 19.46 -0.91
N ARG A 24 -7.80 19.30 -0.26
CA ARG A 24 -9.12 19.75 -0.76
C ARG A 24 -9.33 21.28 -0.73
N GLY A 25 -8.34 22.06 -0.30
CA GLY A 25 -8.38 23.53 -0.24
C GLY A 25 -7.20 24.23 -0.92
N ALA A 26 -6.43 23.53 -1.77
CA ALA A 26 -5.17 24.06 -2.29
C ALA A 26 -5.33 25.19 -3.33
N GLY A 27 -6.54 25.53 -3.75
CA GLY A 27 -6.83 26.66 -4.67
C GLY A 27 -6.41 26.44 -6.13
N SER A 28 -5.48 25.52 -6.42
CA SER A 28 -5.11 25.11 -7.77
C SER A 28 -4.61 23.65 -7.81
N PRO A 29 -4.64 22.99 -8.99
CA PRO A 29 -4.07 21.65 -9.14
C PRO A 29 -2.56 21.58 -8.83
N ALA A 30 -1.80 22.60 -9.23
CA ALA A 30 -0.35 22.66 -8.97
C ALA A 30 -0.05 22.75 -7.46
N ALA A 31 -0.82 23.58 -6.74
CA ALA A 31 -0.71 23.67 -5.28
C ALA A 31 -1.14 22.36 -4.60
N ALA A 32 -2.20 21.71 -5.09
CA ALA A 32 -2.62 20.41 -4.56
C ALA A 32 -1.52 19.35 -4.73
N LEU A 33 -0.87 19.32 -5.89
CA LEU A 33 0.25 18.42 -6.16
C LEU A 33 1.44 18.68 -5.23
N ALA A 34 1.79 19.95 -5.00
CA ALA A 34 2.87 20.31 -4.07
C ALA A 34 2.56 19.85 -2.63
N VAL A 35 1.30 19.98 -2.18
CA VAL A 35 0.87 19.48 -0.86
C VAL A 35 0.96 17.97 -0.79
N VAL A 36 0.49 17.24 -1.80
CA VAL A 36 0.62 15.77 -1.88
C VAL A 36 2.07 15.34 -1.83
N PHE A 37 2.94 16.01 -2.58
CA PHE A 37 4.37 15.73 -2.60
C PHE A 37 5.00 15.88 -1.22
N LYS A 38 4.71 16.99 -0.51
CA LYS A 38 5.23 17.22 0.84
C LYS A 38 4.67 16.23 1.88
N LEU A 39 3.42 15.80 1.73
CA LEU A 39 2.86 14.73 2.56
C LEU A 39 3.58 13.40 2.32
N ALA A 40 3.90 13.08 1.06
CA ALA A 40 4.65 11.88 0.70
C ALA A 40 6.09 11.93 1.24
N GLU A 41 6.81 13.05 1.08
CA GLU A 41 8.15 13.23 1.66
C GLU A 41 8.14 13.08 3.18
N SER A 42 7.14 13.66 3.86
CA SER A 42 7.00 13.55 5.32
C SER A 42 6.68 12.12 5.77
N ALA A 43 5.89 11.39 4.98
CA ALA A 43 5.55 10.00 5.26
C ALA A 43 6.76 9.06 5.02
N GLN A 44 7.58 9.35 4.01
CA GLN A 44 8.77 8.57 3.66
C GLN A 44 9.71 8.36 4.84
N ALA A 45 9.94 9.40 5.66
CA ALA A 45 10.81 9.31 6.83
C ALA A 45 10.35 8.28 7.87
N ARG A 46 9.09 7.84 7.81
CA ARG A 46 8.49 6.88 8.73
C ARG A 46 8.18 5.53 8.06
N TRP A 47 8.36 5.41 6.75
CA TRP A 47 8.13 4.15 6.06
C TRP A 47 9.11 3.11 6.56
N ARG A 48 8.57 1.97 6.99
CA ARG A 48 9.36 0.80 7.32
C ARG A 48 9.49 -0.09 6.09
N ALA A 49 10.66 -0.71 5.95
CA ALA A 49 10.86 -1.75 4.96
C ALA A 49 9.80 -2.85 5.13
N ILE A 50 9.37 -3.43 4.01
CA ILE A 50 8.42 -4.54 4.02
C ILE A 50 9.08 -5.74 4.71
N THR A 51 8.52 -6.16 5.83
CA THR A 51 8.86 -7.43 6.47
C THR A 51 8.49 -8.57 5.51
N GLY A 52 9.46 -9.41 5.14
CA GLY A 52 9.23 -10.48 4.15
C GLY A 52 9.37 -10.02 2.70
N ALA A 53 10.39 -9.19 2.39
CA ALA A 53 10.65 -8.69 1.03
C ALA A 53 10.73 -9.79 -0.05
N HIS A 54 11.12 -11.01 0.32
CA HIS A 54 11.13 -12.18 -0.57
C HIS A 54 9.74 -12.63 -1.04
N LEU A 55 8.66 -12.21 -0.36
CA LEU A 55 7.27 -12.49 -0.72
C LEU A 55 6.70 -11.45 -1.70
N VAL A 56 7.33 -10.29 -1.85
CA VAL A 56 6.89 -9.21 -2.74
C VAL A 56 6.75 -9.67 -4.20
N PRO A 57 7.64 -10.51 -4.77
CA PRO A 57 7.45 -11.06 -6.10
C PRO A 57 6.16 -11.87 -6.25
N LEU A 58 5.79 -12.67 -5.23
CA LEU A 58 4.55 -13.47 -5.24
C LEU A 58 3.32 -12.57 -5.24
N VAL A 59 3.35 -11.51 -4.43
CA VAL A 59 2.27 -10.53 -4.44
C VAL A 59 2.17 -9.82 -5.79
N ARG A 60 3.29 -9.43 -6.40
CA ARG A 60 3.32 -8.83 -7.75
C ARG A 60 2.79 -9.78 -8.82
N ALA A 61 2.94 -11.08 -8.63
CA ALA A 61 2.37 -12.12 -9.49
C ALA A 61 0.87 -12.36 -9.24
N GLY A 62 0.23 -11.65 -8.30
CA GLY A 62 -1.19 -11.75 -7.99
C GLY A 62 -1.55 -12.84 -6.97
N ALA A 63 -0.55 -13.40 -6.27
CA ALA A 63 -0.80 -14.37 -5.21
C ALA A 63 -1.56 -13.72 -4.04
N ARG A 64 -2.56 -14.42 -3.49
CA ARG A 64 -3.40 -13.91 -2.41
C ARG A 64 -2.72 -14.17 -1.06
N PHE A 65 -2.71 -13.14 -0.22
CA PHE A 65 -2.23 -13.24 1.15
C PHE A 65 -3.37 -12.85 2.09
N GLU A 66 -3.63 -13.69 3.08
CA GLU A 66 -4.54 -13.40 4.19
C GLU A 66 -3.73 -13.35 5.48
N ASN A 67 -3.79 -12.22 6.19
CA ASN A 67 -3.05 -12.00 7.42
C ASN A 67 -1.53 -12.25 7.31
N GLY A 68 -0.97 -12.18 6.11
CA GLY A 68 0.45 -12.44 5.83
C GLY A 68 0.80 -13.88 5.49
N ILE A 69 -0.18 -14.77 5.43
CA ILE A 69 -0.02 -16.16 5.01
C ILE A 69 -0.44 -16.25 3.54
N LEU A 70 0.40 -16.89 2.72
CA LEU A 70 0.07 -17.19 1.33
C LEU A 70 -1.11 -18.16 1.33
N VAL A 71 -2.23 -17.75 0.73
CA VAL A 71 -3.35 -18.65 0.46
C VAL A 71 -3.06 -19.29 -0.89
N GLU A 72 -2.56 -20.53 -0.86
CA GLU A 72 -2.54 -21.36 -2.06
C GLU A 72 -3.98 -21.57 -2.51
N ARG A 73 -4.20 -21.46 -3.82
CA ARG A 73 -5.48 -21.77 -4.45
C ARG A 73 -5.88 -23.18 -3.97
N GLU A 74 -7.04 -23.33 -3.31
CA GLU A 74 -7.62 -24.66 -3.14
C GLU A 74 -7.66 -25.30 -4.52
N GLU A 75 -6.95 -26.42 -4.66
CA GLU A 75 -6.93 -27.19 -5.88
C GLU A 75 -8.33 -27.82 -6.03
N THR A 76 -9.06 -27.38 -7.06
CA THR A 76 -10.26 -28.02 -7.63
C THR A 76 -11.46 -28.26 -6.71
N ALA A 77 -12.49 -27.41 -6.84
CA ALA A 77 -13.87 -27.89 -6.91
C ALA A 77 -14.32 -27.82 -8.37
N ALA A 78 -13.84 -28.79 -9.16
CA ALA A 78 -14.57 -29.21 -10.35
C ALA A 78 -15.71 -30.12 -9.87
N ALA A 79 -16.95 -29.63 -9.96
CA ALA A 79 -18.19 -30.41 -10.04
C ALA A 79 -19.29 -29.50 -10.62
#